data_AF-A0A959GYQ6-F1
#
_entry.id   AF-A0A959GYQ6-F1
#
_cell.length_a   1.000
_cell.length_b   1.000
_cell.length_c   1.000
_cell.angle_alpha   90.00
_cell.angle_beta   90.00
_cell.angle_gamma   90.00
#
_symmetry.space_group_name_H-M   'P 1'
#
loop_
_entity.id
_entity.type
_entity.pdbx_description
1 polymer ?
#
loop_
_entity_poly.entity_id
_entity_poly.type
_entity_poly.pdbx_seq_one_letter_code
_entity_poly.pdbx_strand_id
1 'polypeptide(L)' 'LRTMWGADEQKIREMGAPMAGHFLRAVEPYLKNGTVVYASGHYRLSKAGKLLADGIAADLFWVD' A
#
# COMPACT_ATOMS: atom_id res chain seq x y z
N LEU A 1 -3.36 -2.04 -5.19
CA LEU A 1 -3.58 -0.58 -5.11
C LEU A 1 -4.22 0.05 -6.36
N ARG A 2 -3.94 -0.40 -7.59
CA ARG A 2 -4.57 0.14 -8.81
C ARG A 2 -6.07 -0.18 -8.97
N THR A 3 -6.60 -1.13 -8.20
CA THR A 3 -8.04 -1.42 -8.17
C THR A 3 -8.77 -0.46 -7.23
N MET A 4 -10.05 -0.19 -7.48
CA MET A 4 -10.89 0.63 -6.59
C MET A 4 -10.90 0.17 -5.13
N TRP A 5 -10.57 -1.10 -4.88
CA TRP A 5 -10.60 -1.74 -3.57
C TRP A 5 -9.36 -1.48 -2.71
N GLY A 6 -8.21 -1.17 -3.33
CA GLY A 6 -6.95 -0.94 -2.62
C GLY A 6 -6.11 -2.20 -2.41
N ALA A 7 -5.44 -2.30 -1.27
CA ALA A 7 -4.76 -3.50 -0.79
C ALA A 7 -5.34 -3.89 0.57
N ASP A 8 -5.71 -5.16 0.72
CA ASP A 8 -6.32 -5.71 1.93
C ASP A 8 -5.22 -6.14 2.91
N GLU A 9 -5.28 -5.65 4.14
CA GLU A 9 -4.27 -5.91 5.17
C GLU A 9 -4.19 -7.39 5.55
N GLN A 10 -5.33 -8.07 5.66
CA GLN A 10 -5.35 -9.48 6.02
C GLN A 10 -4.64 -10.30 4.95
N LYS A 11 -4.93 -10.04 3.67
CA LYS A 11 -4.23 -10.70 2.54
C LYS A 11 -2.74 -10.39 2.55
N ILE A 12 -2.35 -9.15 2.84
CA ILE A 12 -0.92 -8.79 2.96
C ILE A 12 -0.24 -9.62 4.07
N ARG A 13 -0.90 -9.81 5.21
CA ARG A 13 -0.37 -10.62 6.31
C ARG A 13 -0.30 -12.12 5.95
N GLU A 14 -1.27 -12.62 5.20
CA GLU A 14 -1.31 -14.00 4.70
C GLU A 14 -0.18 -14.31 3.68
N MET A 15 0.38 -13.31 3.00
CA MET A 15 1.52 -13.47 2.08
C MET A 15 2.85 -13.81 2.79
N GLY A 16 2.89 -13.82 4.12
CA GLY A 16 4.05 -14.18 4.92
C GLY A 16 4.80 -12.99 5.51
N ALA A 17 5.52 -13.24 6.61
CA ALA A 17 6.14 -12.19 7.43
C ALA A 17 7.13 -11.27 6.68
N PRO A 18 8.01 -11.76 5.77
CA PRO A 18 8.94 -10.88 5.05
C PRO A 18 8.22 -9.88 4.14
N MET A 19 7.27 -10.36 3.34
CA MET A 19 6.48 -9.56 2.41
C MET A 19 5.58 -8.57 3.14
N ALA A 20 4.86 -9.03 4.17
CA ALA A 20 4.02 -8.18 5.00
C ALA A 20 4.84 -7.08 5.69
N GLY A 21 5.99 -7.44 6.25
CA GLY A 21 6.90 -6.50 6.90
C GLY A 21 7.46 -5.46 5.93
N HIS A 22 7.79 -5.86 4.69
CA HIS A 22 8.20 -4.92 3.65
C HIS A 22 7.07 -3.94 3.30
N PHE A 23 5.89 -4.46 2.98
CA PHE A 23 4.75 -3.63 2.59
C PHE A 23 4.43 -2.60 3.69
N LEU A 24 4.36 -3.03 4.95
CA LEU A 24 4.05 -2.15 6.08
C LEU A 24 5.10 -1.05 6.29
N ARG A 25 6.39 -1.35 6.06
CA ARG A 25 7.45 -0.34 6.09
C ARG A 25 7.38 0.61 4.91
N ALA A 26 7.21 0.07 3.71
CA ALA A 26 7.18 0.83 2.47
C ALA A 26 5.93 1.72 2.38
N VAL A 27 4.80 1.33 2.96
CA VAL A 27 3.55 2.13 2.92
C VAL A 27 3.55 3.30 3.90
N GLU A 28 4.38 3.27 4.95
CA GLU A 28 4.37 4.25 6.03
C GLU A 28 4.62 5.71 5.56
N PRO A 29 5.58 6.01 4.67
CA PRO A 29 5.78 7.36 4.17
C PRO A 29 4.55 7.89 3.41
N TYR A 30 3.85 7.03 2.67
CA TYR A 30 2.65 7.40 1.90
C TYR A 30 1.42 7.59 2.80
N LEU A 31 1.35 6.90 3.93
CA LEU A 31 0.37 7.17 4.98
C LEU A 31 0.65 8.54 5.62
N LYS A 32 1.91 8.82 5.98
CA LYS A 32 2.33 10.08 6.61
C LYS A 32 2.09 11.30 5.71
N ASN A 33 2.32 11.17 4.41
CA ASN A 33 2.11 12.26 3.45
C ASN A 33 0.67 12.31 2.88
N GLY A 34 -0.22 11.39 3.29
CA GLY A 34 -1.63 11.36 2.90
C GLY A 34 -1.91 10.94 1.45
N THR A 35 -0.93 10.39 0.73
CA THR A 35 -1.14 9.82 -0.60
C THR A 35 -1.73 8.41 -0.54
N VAL A 36 -1.53 7.69 0.56
CA VAL A 36 -2.26 6.47 0.94
C VAL A 36 -3.09 6.75 2.19
N VAL A 37 -4.28 6.18 2.23
CA VAL A 37 -5.17 6.16 3.39
C VAL A 37 -5.44 4.73 3.81
N TYR A 38 -5.50 4.48 5.11
CA TYR A 38 -5.91 3.20 5.65
C TYR A 38 -7.32 3.33 6.24
N ALA A 39 -8.25 2.51 5.74
CA ALA A 39 -9.64 2.52 6.19
C ALA A 39 -10.23 1.11 6.11
N SER A 40 -10.86 0.66 7.20
CA SER A 40 -11.56 -0.64 7.27
C SER A 40 -10.70 -1.82 6.80
N GLY A 41 -9.45 -1.91 7.26
CA GLY A 41 -8.54 -3.00 6.87
C GLY A 41 -7.95 -2.87 5.46
N HIS A 42 -8.17 -1.75 4.77
CA HIS A 42 -7.70 -1.55 3.39
C HIS A 42 -6.81 -0.32 3.25
N TYR A 43 -5.68 -0.48 2.57
CA TYR A 43 -4.84 0.62 2.09
C TYR A 43 -5.33 1.08 0.72
N ARG A 44 -5.67 2.36 0.59
CA ARG A 44 -6.22 2.94 -0.65
C ARG A 44 -5.48 4.22 -1.01
N LEU A 45 -5.40 4.51 -2.30
CA LEU A 45 -4.87 5.79 -2.75
C LEU A 45 -5.89 6.91 -2.46
N SER A 46 -5.40 8.02 -1.90
CA SER A 46 -6.18 9.25 -1.84
C SER A 46 -6.35 9.85 -3.23
N LYS A 47 -7.13 10.94 -3.37
CA LYS A 47 -7.24 11.65 -4.66
C LYS A 47 -5.87 12.06 -5.20
N ALA A 48 -4.99 12.57 -4.32
CA ALA A 48 -3.63 12.95 -4.69
C ALA A 48 -2.76 11.73 -5.02
N GLY A 49 -2.86 10.65 -4.22
CA GLY A 49 -2.10 9.43 -4.46
C GLY A 49 -2.44 8.73 -5.78
N LYS A 50 -3.67 8.88 -6.31
CA LYS A 50 -4.04 8.34 -7.62
C LYS A 50 -3.22 8.92 -8.76
N LEU A 51 -2.74 10.16 -8.65
CA LEU A 51 -1.84 10.77 -9.65
C LEU A 51 -0.42 10.19 -9.59
N LEU A 52 -0.05 9.58 -8.47
CA LEU A 52 1.25 8.99 -8.19
C LEU A 52 1.19 7.45 -8.15
N ALA A 53 0.08 6.87 -8.63
CA ALA A 53 -0.25 5.47 -8.40
C ALA A 53 0.85 4.50 -8.85
N ASP A 54 1.52 4.79 -9.97
CA ASP A 54 2.57 3.93 -10.51
C ASP A 54 3.87 3.98 -9.69
N GLY A 55 4.27 5.17 -9.22
CA GLY A 55 5.43 5.32 -8.35
C GLY A 55 5.19 4.67 -6.98
N ILE A 56 4.04 4.95 -6.37
CA ILE A 56 3.63 4.32 -5.11
C ILE A 56 3.54 2.81 -5.26
N ALA A 57 3.00 2.30 -6.37
CA ALA A 57 2.94 0.87 -6.61
C ALA A 57 4.36 0.27 -6.72
N ALA A 58 5.25 0.89 -7.50
CA ALA A 58 6.62 0.42 -7.68
C ALA A 58 7.39 0.31 -6.36
N ASP A 59 7.24 1.29 -5.47
CA ASP A 59 7.92 1.30 -4.16
C ASP A 59 7.34 0.28 -3.17
N LEU A 60 6.09 -0.17 -3.38
CA LEU A 60 5.41 -1.15 -2.53
C LEU A 60 5.55 -2.59 -3.01
N PHE A 61 6.02 -2.82 -4.24
CA PHE A 61 6.25 -4.16 -4.76
C PHE A 61 7.61 -4.68 -4.31
N TRP A 62 7.60 -5.86 -3.68
CA TRP A 62 8.81 -6.61 -3.36
C TRP A 62 9.48 -7.07 -4.66
N VAL A 63 10.73 -6.68 -4.86
CA VAL A 63 11.62 -7.25 -5.89
C VAL A 63 12.63 -8.11 -5.15
N ASP A 64 12.68 -9.39 -5.49
CA ASP A 64 13.64 -10.38 -4.95
C ASP A 64 15.09 -10.04 -5.34
#